data_AF-A0A4V3K9Q8-F1
#
_entry.id   AF-A0A4V3K9Q8-F1
#
_cell.length_a   1.000
_cell.length_b   1.000
_cell.length_c   1.000
_cell.angle_alpha   90.00
_cell.angle_beta   90.00
_cell.angle_gamma   90.00
#
_symmetry.space_group_name_H-M   'P 1'
#
loop_
_entity.id
_entity.type
_entity.pdbx_description
1 polymer ?
#
loop_
_entity_poly.entity_id
_entity_poly.type
_entity_poly.pdbx_seq_one_letter_code
_entity_poly.pdbx_strand_id
1 'polypeptide(L)' 'MSADAPKVDSVVAAVRADLLRRSELGIAKYGVTLDRTDLNLRDWLQHAYEETLDQANYLKRAIIELDHKNG' A
#
# COMPACT_ATOMS: atom_id res chain seq x y z
N MET A 1 -2.43 -31.33 -27.44
CA MET A 1 -2.25 -31.08 -25.99
C MET A 1 -2.35 -29.58 -25.80
N SER A 2 -3.54 -29.07 -25.46
CA SER A 2 -3.68 -27.65 -25.13
C SER A 2 -3.26 -27.50 -23.67
N ALA A 3 -2.13 -26.84 -23.44
CA ALA A 3 -1.70 -26.50 -22.09
C ALA A 3 -2.69 -25.45 -21.55
N ASP A 4 -3.36 -25.79 -20.45
CA ASP A 4 -4.22 -24.88 -19.72
C ASP A 4 -3.33 -23.75 -19.18
N ALA A 5 -3.51 -22.53 -19.69
CA ALA A 5 -2.77 -21.38 -19.19
C ALA A 5 -3.18 -21.17 -17.72
N PRO A 6 -2.21 -20.90 -16.81
CA PRO A 6 -2.54 -20.71 -15.41
C PRO A 6 -3.55 -19.57 -15.25
N LYS A 7 -4.65 -19.84 -14.54
CA LYS A 7 -5.67 -18.85 -14.25
C LYS A 7 -5.06 -17.74 -13.38
N VAL A 8 -5.04 -16.52 -13.90
CA VAL A 8 -4.49 -15.34 -13.20
C VAL A 8 -5.60 -14.65 -12.43
N ASP A 9 -5.34 -14.32 -11.16
CA ASP A 9 -6.18 -13.40 -10.39
C ASP A 9 -5.84 -11.96 -10.78
N SER A 10 -6.76 -11.32 -11.51
CA SER A 10 -6.56 -9.96 -12.03
C SER A 10 -6.45 -8.91 -10.92
N VAL A 11 -7.09 -9.12 -9.76
CA VAL A 11 -7.03 -8.18 -8.64
C VAL A 11 -5.65 -8.24 -8.00
N VAL A 12 -5.15 -9.44 -7.73
CA VAL A 12 -3.79 -9.63 -7.19
C VAL A 12 -2.75 -9.11 -8.17
N ALA A 13 -2.93 -9.32 -9.47
CA ALA A 13 -2.03 -8.80 -10.50
C ALA A 13 -1.97 -7.26 -10.49
N ALA A 14 -3.11 -6.59 -10.33
CA ALA A 14 -3.18 -5.13 -10.22
C ALA A 14 -2.46 -4.62 -8.97
N VAL A 15 -2.71 -5.23 -7.81
CA VAL A 15 -2.04 -4.84 -6.54
C VAL A 15 -0.52 -5.01 -6.65
N ARG A 16 -0.03 -6.08 -7.28
CA ARG A 16 1.41 -6.26 -7.54
C ARG A 16 2.00 -5.14 -8.39
N ALA A 17 1.28 -4.71 -9.43
CA ALA A 17 1.73 -3.61 -10.29
C ALA A 17 1.78 -2.28 -9.52
N ASP A 18 0.79 -2.01 -8.66
CA ASP A 18 0.77 -0.82 -7.82
C ASP A 18 1.91 -0.81 -6.79
N LEU A 19 2.21 -1.96 -6.18
CA LEU A 19 3.36 -2.12 -5.27
C LEU A 19 4.69 -1.83 -5.98
N LEU A 20 4.87 -2.36 -7.20
CA LEU A 20 6.06 -2.11 -8.00
C LEU A 20 6.21 -0.63 -8.33
N ARG A 21 5.15 0.01 -8.86
CA ARG A 21 5.17 1.43 -9.21
C ARG A 21 5.48 2.31 -7.99
N ARG A 22 4.90 2.00 -6.83
CA ARG A 22 5.19 2.74 -5.58
C ARG A 22 6.65 2.57 -5.14
N SER A 23 7.21 1.37 -5.29
CA SER A 23 8.63 1.12 -5.00
C SER A 23 9.54 1.95 -5.91
N GLU A 24 9.28 1.96 -7.22
CA GLU A 24 10.03 2.75 -8.20
C GLU A 24 10.00 4.26 -7.90
N LEU A 25 8.82 4.78 -7.55
CA LEU A 25 8.67 6.19 -7.14
C LEU A 25 9.42 6.50 -5.84
N GLY A 26 9.35 5.60 -4.86
CA GLY A 26 10.08 5.74 -3.60
C GLY A 26 11.59 5.76 -3.80
N ILE A 27 12.11 4.84 -4.63
CA ILE A 27 13.52 4.78 -5.01
C ILE A 27 13.94 6.07 -5.73
N ALA A 28 13.15 6.54 -6.69
CA ALA A 28 13.45 7.78 -7.40
C ALA A 28 13.44 9.02 -6.49
N LYS A 29 12.57 9.05 -5.48
CA LYS A 29 12.42 10.19 -4.56
C LYS A 29 13.46 10.19 -3.43
N TYR A 30 13.76 9.02 -2.86
CA TYR A 30 14.57 8.90 -1.63
C TYR A 30 15.92 8.21 -1.85
N GLY A 31 16.17 7.61 -3.02
CA GLY A 31 17.42 6.94 -3.35
C GLY A 31 17.66 5.63 -2.59
N VAL A 32 16.66 5.09 -1.89
CA VAL A 32 16.78 3.91 -1.03
C VAL A 32 15.67 2.89 -1.30
N THR A 33 15.98 1.60 -1.08
CA THR A 33 14.99 0.51 -1.08
C THR A 33 14.56 0.18 0.36
N LEU A 34 13.67 -0.80 0.53
CA LEU A 34 13.36 -1.34 1.86
C LEU A 34 14.52 -2.17 2.45
N ASP A 35 15.54 -2.51 1.66
CA ASP A 35 16.77 -3.19 2.13
C ASP A 35 17.74 -2.22 2.84
N ARG A 36 17.35 -0.96 3.01
CA ARG A 36 18.12 0.05 3.75
C ARG A 36 18.38 -0.41 5.19
N THR A 37 19.57 -0.10 5.70
CA THR A 37 20.04 -0.56 7.03
C THR A 37 20.17 0.58 8.05
N ASP A 38 19.75 1.78 7.70
CA ASP A 38 19.86 2.99 8.52
C ASP A 38 18.68 3.20 9.48
N LEU A 39 17.61 2.41 9.35
CA LEU A 39 16.49 2.37 10.28
C LEU A 39 16.55 1.13 11.17
N ASN A 40 16.29 1.30 12.47
CA ASN A 40 16.14 0.17 13.38
C ASN A 40 14.67 -0.33 13.39
N LEU A 41 14.42 -1.48 14.03
CA LEU A 41 13.07 -2.07 14.09
C LEU A 41 12.02 -1.13 14.70
N ARG A 42 12.38 -0.33 15.71
CA ARG A 42 11.45 0.61 16.33
C ARG A 42 11.06 1.73 15.37
N ASP A 43 12.00 2.23 14.56
CA ASP A 43 11.72 3.26 13.56
C ASP A 43 10.76 2.71 12.49
N TRP A 44 11.00 1.49 12.01
CA TRP A 44 10.09 0.81 11.08
C TRP A 44 8.67 0.66 11.64
N LEU A 45 8.56 0.24 12.90
CA LEU A 45 7.26 0.08 13.56
C LEU A 45 6.57 1.43 13.79
N GLN A 46 7.32 2.47 14.09
CA GLN A 46 6.78 3.83 14.26
C GLN A 46 6.20 4.35 12.94
N HIS A 47 6.93 4.21 11.84
CA HIS A 47 6.43 4.59 10.51
C HIS A 47 5.19 3.79 10.12
N ALA A 48 5.17 2.48 10.35
CA ALA A 48 4.00 1.65 10.07
C ALA A 48 2.77 2.05 10.91
N TYR A 49 2.99 2.41 12.18
CA TYR A 49 1.92 2.91 13.05
C TYR A 49 1.36 4.25 12.54
N GLU A 50 2.23 5.19 12.16
CA GLU A 50 1.83 6.49 11.60
C GLU A 50 1.00 6.33 10.31
N GLU A 51 1.45 5.50 9.37
CA GLU A 51 0.71 5.21 8.13
C GLU A 51 -0.66 4.54 8.41
N THR A 52 -0.75 3.74 9.48
CA THR A 52 -2.02 3.14 9.92
C THR A 52 -2.99 4.20 10.47
N LEU A 53 -2.48 5.21 11.18
CA LEU A 53 -3.30 6.33 11.65
C LEU A 53 -3.82 7.16 10.47
N ASP A 54 -3.01 7.38 9.43
CA ASP A 54 -3.44 8.04 8.20
C ASP A 54 -4.55 7.26 7.50
N GLN A 55 -4.41 5.93 7.40
CA GLN A 55 -5.48 5.06 6.91
C GLN A 55 -6.75 5.18 7.76
N ALA A 56 -6.63 5.19 9.09
CA ALA A 56 -7.76 5.34 10.00
C ALA A 56 -8.50 6.68 9.78
N ASN A 57 -7.76 7.76 9.53
CA ASN A 57 -8.32 9.07 9.22
C ASN A 57 -9.14 9.04 7.91
N TYR A 58 -8.62 8.42 6.85
CA TYR A 58 -9.36 8.28 5.59
C TYR A 58 -10.65 7.48 5.76
N LEU A 59 -10.59 6.37 6.52
CA LEU A 59 -11.78 5.57 6.84
C LEU A 59 -12.82 6.39 7.61
N LYS A 60 -12.40 7.09 8.67
CA LYS A 60 -13.31 7.93 9.46
C LYS A 60 -13.95 9.02 8.62
N ARG A 61 -13.17 9.67 7.75
CA ARG A 61 -13.69 10.69 6.83
C ARG A 61 -14.74 10.12 5.87
N ALA A 62 -14.48 8.96 5.27
CA ALA A 62 -15.41 8.29 4.38
C ALA A 62 -16.73 7.91 5.08
N ILE A 63 -16.65 7.41 6.32
CA ILE A 63 -17.83 7.10 7.14
C ILE A 63 -18.66 8.36 7.41
N ILE A 64 -18.03 9.46 7.84
CA ILE A 64 -18.72 10.75 8.05
C ILE A 64 -19.45 11.21 6.78
N GLU A 65 -18.78 11.10 5.63
CA GLU A 65 -19.38 11.46 4.34
C GLU A 65 -20.57 10.56 3.95
N LEU A 66 -20.52 9.27 4.26
CA LEU A 66 -21.63 8.36 4.04
C LEU A 66 -22.82 8.69 4.96
N ASP A 67 -22.55 8.94 6.23
CA ASP A 67 -23.58 9.28 7.22
C ASP A 67 -24.30 10.60 6.85
N HIS A 68 -23.55 11.62 6.40
CA HIS A 68 -24.13 12.88 5.93
C HIS A 68 -24.95 12.77 4.63
N LYS A 69 -24.66 11.78 3.77
CA LYS A 69 -25.44 11.57 2.53
C LYS A 69 -26.74 10.80 2.78
N ASN A 70 -26.84 10.12 3.92
CA ASN A 70 -27.97 9.27 4.27
C ASN A 70 -28.98 9.95 5.22
N GLY A 71 -28.71 11.17 5.68
CA GLY A 71 -29.60 12.00 6.51
C GLY A 71 -30.14 13.20 5.74
#